data_AF-A0A9Q4DS40-F1
#
_entry.id   AF-A0A9Q4DS40-F1
#
_cell.length_a   1.000
_cell.length_b   1.000
_cell.length_c   1.000
_cell.angle_alpha   90.00
_cell.angle_beta   90.00
_cell.angle_gamma   90.00
#
_symmetry.space_group_name_H-M   'P 1'
#
loop_
_entity.id
_entity.type
_entity.pdbx_description
1 polymer ?
#
loop_
_entity_poly.entity_id
_entity_poly.type
_entity_poly.pdbx_seq_one_letter_code
_entity_poly.pdbx_strand_id
1 'polypeptide(L)'
;MNLNYMKEDAVTQLRENMMSNVNYYKSGEDWVDSYLKDTAKMENWLLESRISYQIVELKTDGSDNKVSKTDAENAKRIHKSLKTLTPAQAVDPRIWTYLTHVVYREYMAVRWLSRAETARGTLQRYFASTNRELIRNGIARLWWYGYLTYDATRDEPYELTDFLLSNQNIAQALLERKLGDNKQWLINMLDIVFKYKNDYPEIMISNNIKELAKYLNFSGGVTVLDCLSKDATESFFLKWVQKKGFKKEEVLVI
;
A
#
# COMPACT_ATOMS: atom_id res chain seq x y z
N MET A 1 12.92 18.32 -7.12
CA MET A 1 11.96 18.89 -8.10
C MET A 1 10.60 19.02 -7.44
N ASN A 2 9.66 19.77 -8.03
CA ASN A 2 8.28 19.81 -7.54
C ASN A 2 7.47 18.66 -8.15
N LEU A 3 6.53 18.14 -7.37
CA LEU A 3 5.62 17.08 -7.79
C LEU A 3 4.53 17.66 -8.69
N ASN A 4 4.42 17.13 -9.90
CA ASN A 4 3.27 17.40 -10.76
C ASN A 4 2.11 16.46 -10.42
N TYR A 5 0.92 16.84 -10.86
CA TYR A 5 -0.28 16.01 -10.82
C TYR A 5 -1.14 16.30 -12.05
N MET A 6 -1.99 15.35 -12.42
CA MET A 6 -2.88 15.50 -13.58
C MET A 6 -4.06 16.41 -13.26
N LYS A 7 -4.69 17.00 -14.28
CA LYS A 7 -6.04 17.58 -14.14
C LYS A 7 -7.10 16.47 -14.05
N GLU A 8 -8.24 16.80 -13.48
CA GLU A 8 -9.31 15.82 -13.21
C GLU A 8 -9.90 15.22 -14.50
N ASP A 9 -10.06 16.04 -15.53
CA ASP A 9 -10.51 15.64 -16.87
C ASP A 9 -9.53 14.66 -17.53
N ALA A 10 -8.22 14.90 -17.41
CA ALA A 10 -7.19 13.99 -17.89
C ALA A 10 -7.22 12.63 -17.16
N VAL A 11 -7.39 12.63 -15.83
CA VAL A 11 -7.54 11.39 -15.05
C VAL A 11 -8.79 10.62 -15.49
N THR A 12 -9.91 11.32 -15.65
CA THR A 12 -11.18 10.75 -16.10
C THR A 12 -11.03 10.13 -17.49
N GLN A 13 -10.43 10.87 -18.43
CA GLN A 13 -10.19 10.40 -19.79
C GLN A 13 -9.34 9.12 -19.83
N LEU A 14 -8.21 9.09 -19.12
CA LEU A 14 -7.35 7.92 -19.05
C LEU A 14 -8.06 6.71 -18.42
N ARG A 15 -8.86 6.95 -17.39
CA ARG A 15 -9.58 5.89 -16.67
C ARG A 15 -10.70 5.28 -17.50
N GLU A 16 -11.52 6.11 -18.14
CA GLU A 16 -12.65 5.64 -18.97
C GLU A 16 -12.16 4.89 -20.20
N ASN A 17 -11.01 5.29 -20.75
CA ASN A 17 -10.42 4.70 -21.95
C ASN A 17 -9.30 3.69 -21.66
N MET A 18 -9.10 3.28 -20.40
CA MET A 18 -7.95 2.42 -20.04
C MET A 18 -7.89 1.13 -20.85
N MET A 19 -9.05 0.53 -21.17
CA MET A 19 -9.12 -0.71 -21.94
C MET A 19 -8.83 -0.48 -23.43
N SER A 20 -9.29 0.63 -23.99
CA SER A 20 -8.96 1.04 -25.36
C SER A 20 -7.46 1.35 -25.51
N ASN A 21 -6.83 1.79 -24.42
CA ASN A 21 -5.43 2.19 -24.40
C ASN A 21 -4.46 1.06 -24.01
N VAL A 22 -4.90 -0.19 -23.85
CA VAL A 22 -4.06 -1.33 -23.39
C VAL A 22 -2.74 -1.44 -24.16
N ASN A 23 -2.77 -1.23 -25.48
CA ASN A 23 -1.57 -1.31 -26.32
C ASN A 23 -0.53 -0.25 -25.97
N TYR A 24 -0.97 0.96 -25.61
CA TYR A 24 -0.07 2.01 -25.15
C TYR A 24 0.62 1.63 -23.84
N TYR A 25 -0.12 1.12 -22.85
CA TYR A 25 0.46 0.63 -21.60
C TYR A 25 1.52 -0.48 -21.81
N LYS A 26 1.38 -1.29 -22.86
CA LYS A 26 2.31 -2.37 -23.20
C LYS A 26 3.48 -1.95 -24.09
N SER A 27 3.40 -0.78 -24.71
CA SER A 27 4.36 -0.36 -25.73
C SER A 27 5.76 -0.08 -25.19
N GLY A 28 5.89 0.22 -23.89
CA GLY A 28 7.15 0.65 -23.26
C GLY A 28 7.51 2.12 -23.52
N GLU A 29 6.90 2.73 -24.54
CA GLU A 29 7.07 4.12 -24.92
C GLU A 29 6.30 5.08 -24.01
N ASP A 30 6.75 6.34 -23.94
CA ASP A 30 5.93 7.40 -23.36
C ASP A 30 4.81 7.77 -24.33
N TRP A 31 3.57 7.68 -23.87
CA TRP A 31 2.37 7.83 -24.69
C TRP A 31 1.36 8.80 -24.11
N VAL A 32 1.53 9.21 -22.84
CA VAL A 32 0.48 9.91 -22.10
C VAL A 32 0.28 11.32 -22.66
N ASP A 33 1.38 12.02 -22.92
CA ASP A 33 1.33 13.38 -23.46
C ASP A 33 0.73 13.42 -24.87
N SER A 34 1.21 12.55 -25.77
CA SER A 34 0.70 12.45 -27.15
C SER A 34 -0.76 12.00 -27.19
N TYR A 35 -1.15 11.00 -26.39
CA TYR A 35 -2.55 10.59 -26.30
C TYR A 35 -3.45 11.74 -25.82
N LEU A 36 -3.09 12.43 -24.73
CA LEU A 36 -3.93 13.48 -24.18
C LEU A 36 -4.02 14.69 -25.11
N LYS A 37 -2.91 15.12 -25.73
CA LYS A 37 -2.91 16.27 -26.65
C LYS A 37 -3.51 15.93 -28.01
N ASP A 38 -3.05 14.86 -28.65
CA ASP A 38 -3.36 14.60 -30.05
C ASP A 38 -4.70 13.88 -30.20
N THR A 39 -5.00 12.95 -29.29
CA THR A 39 -6.23 12.14 -29.33
C THR A 39 -7.35 12.78 -28.52
N ALA A 40 -7.09 13.12 -27.26
CA ALA A 40 -8.12 13.68 -26.36
C ALA A 40 -8.27 15.21 -26.45
N LYS A 41 -7.43 15.89 -27.24
CA LYS A 41 -7.46 17.36 -27.45
C LYS A 41 -7.32 18.17 -26.15
N MET A 42 -6.52 17.67 -25.22
CA MET A 42 -6.21 18.31 -23.94
C MET A 42 -4.82 18.97 -24.00
N GLU A 43 -4.77 20.23 -24.44
CA GLU A 43 -3.49 20.97 -24.61
C GLU A 43 -2.67 21.06 -23.32
N ASN A 44 -3.34 21.24 -22.19
CA ASN A 44 -2.71 21.30 -20.87
C ASN A 44 -3.42 20.36 -19.90
N TRP A 45 -2.77 19.24 -19.57
CA TRP A 45 -3.28 18.19 -18.69
C TRP A 45 -2.52 18.06 -17.36
N LEU A 46 -1.46 18.87 -17.16
CA LEU A 46 -0.58 18.84 -15.98
C LEU A 46 -0.72 20.11 -15.13
N LEU A 47 -0.51 19.95 -13.83
CA LEU A 47 -0.35 21.03 -12.87
C LEU A 47 0.86 20.75 -11.99
N GLU A 48 1.60 21.79 -11.62
CA GLU A 48 2.73 21.70 -10.69
C GLU A 48 2.27 22.04 -9.26
N SER A 49 2.65 21.23 -8.29
CA SER A 49 2.42 21.50 -6.87
C SER A 49 3.63 22.15 -6.20
N ARG A 50 3.50 22.54 -4.93
CA ARG A 50 4.64 22.99 -4.10
C ARG A 50 5.30 21.85 -3.32
N ILE A 51 4.91 20.61 -3.58
CA ILE A 51 5.43 19.44 -2.86
C ILE A 51 6.77 19.07 -3.50
N SER A 52 7.86 19.23 -2.76
CA SER A 52 9.18 18.82 -3.23
C SER A 52 9.37 17.32 -3.07
N TYR A 53 9.91 16.68 -4.10
CA TYR A 53 10.27 15.26 -4.06
C TYR A 53 11.48 14.96 -4.97
N GLN A 54 12.00 13.74 -4.83
CA GLN A 54 13.08 13.21 -5.65
C GLN A 54 12.63 11.92 -6.32
N ILE A 55 12.85 11.78 -7.62
CA ILE A 55 12.58 10.50 -8.28
C ILE A 55 13.54 9.45 -7.68
N VAL A 56 12.99 8.30 -7.31
CA VAL A 56 13.74 7.19 -6.70
C VAL A 56 13.61 5.96 -7.57
N GLU A 57 14.68 5.20 -7.72
CA GLU A 57 14.63 3.94 -8.45
C GLU A 57 13.85 2.88 -7.64
N LEU A 58 12.87 2.23 -8.27
CA LEU A 58 12.07 1.18 -7.67
C LEU A 58 12.56 -0.19 -8.14
N LYS A 59 12.74 -1.11 -7.18
CA LYS A 59 13.21 -2.47 -7.44
C LYS A 59 12.07 -3.34 -7.99
N THR A 60 12.40 -4.28 -8.87
CA THR A 60 11.43 -5.17 -9.54
C THR A 60 11.81 -6.66 -9.49
N ASP A 61 12.78 -7.05 -8.67
CA ASP A 61 13.39 -8.38 -8.64
C ASP A 61 12.33 -9.50 -8.55
N GLY A 62 12.15 -10.21 -9.66
CA GLY A 62 10.99 -11.03 -10.00
C GLY A 62 11.04 -12.49 -9.55
N SER A 63 10.74 -12.76 -8.28
CA SER A 63 10.17 -14.04 -7.89
C SER A 63 9.08 -13.84 -6.84
N ASP A 64 8.03 -14.67 -6.85
CA ASP A 64 6.89 -14.54 -5.92
C ASP A 64 7.34 -14.51 -4.45
N ASN A 65 8.43 -15.20 -4.11
CA ASN A 65 9.02 -15.23 -2.77
C ASN A 65 9.80 -13.95 -2.38
N LYS A 66 10.12 -13.06 -3.33
CA LYS A 66 10.87 -11.81 -3.08
C LYS A 66 10.02 -10.55 -3.18
N VAL A 67 8.82 -10.64 -3.76
CA VAL A 67 7.86 -9.54 -3.91
C VAL A 67 7.66 -8.76 -2.60
N SER A 68 7.44 -9.46 -1.48
CA SER A 68 7.24 -8.86 -0.16
C SER A 68 8.42 -7.99 0.30
N LYS A 69 9.65 -8.46 0.08
CA LYS A 69 10.88 -7.72 0.43
C LYS A 69 11.08 -6.50 -0.47
N THR A 70 10.77 -6.66 -1.76
CA THR A 70 10.85 -5.58 -2.75
C THR A 70 9.81 -4.48 -2.47
N ASP A 71 8.57 -4.84 -2.11
CA ASP A 71 7.53 -3.87 -1.74
C ASP A 71 7.92 -3.09 -0.47
N ALA A 72 8.55 -3.73 0.52
CA ALA A 72 9.03 -3.05 1.73
C ALA A 72 10.09 -1.98 1.42
N GLU A 73 11.12 -2.34 0.65
CA GLU A 73 12.17 -1.41 0.23
C GLU A 73 11.59 -0.25 -0.60
N ASN A 74 10.69 -0.55 -1.55
CA ASN A 74 10.06 0.46 -2.38
C ASN A 74 9.13 1.39 -1.56
N ALA A 75 8.41 0.87 -0.56
CA ALA A 75 7.60 1.67 0.35
C ALA A 75 8.45 2.68 1.14
N LYS A 76 9.61 2.25 1.64
CA LYS A 76 10.58 3.15 2.30
C LYS A 76 11.06 4.25 1.36
N ARG A 77 11.46 3.89 0.14
CA ARG A 77 11.95 4.83 -0.88
C ARG A 77 10.90 5.88 -1.26
N ILE A 78 9.67 5.43 -1.54
CA ILE A 78 8.56 6.31 -1.92
C ILE A 78 8.16 7.22 -0.76
N HIS A 79 7.96 6.68 0.45
CA HIS A 79 7.59 7.50 1.60
C HIS A 79 8.70 8.52 1.93
N LYS A 80 9.98 8.12 1.87
CA LYS A 80 11.11 9.03 2.11
C LYS A 80 11.20 10.13 1.06
N SER A 81 10.97 9.81 -0.22
CA SER A 81 10.95 10.79 -1.31
C SER A 81 9.81 11.81 -1.15
N LEU A 82 8.63 11.34 -0.77
CA LEU A 82 7.41 12.13 -0.60
C LEU A 82 7.12 12.40 0.89
N LYS A 83 8.14 12.61 1.71
CA LYS A 83 8.00 12.74 3.17
C LYS A 83 7.20 13.98 3.59
N THR A 84 7.16 15.00 2.73
CA THR A 84 6.40 16.25 2.94
C THR A 84 4.96 16.16 2.46
N LEU A 85 4.58 15.10 1.74
CA LEU A 85 3.21 14.86 1.32
C LEU A 85 2.35 14.57 2.57
N THR A 86 1.27 15.31 2.73
CA THR A 86 0.34 15.09 3.86
C THR A 86 -0.74 14.07 3.49
N PRO A 87 -1.38 13.39 4.46
CA PRO A 87 -2.52 12.52 4.18
C PRO A 87 -3.64 13.19 3.38
N ALA A 88 -3.93 14.46 3.70
CA ALA A 88 -4.97 15.25 3.01
C ALA A 88 -4.64 15.50 1.54
N GLN A 89 -3.36 15.57 1.18
CA GLN A 89 -2.91 15.64 -0.23
C GLN A 89 -2.83 14.24 -0.84
N ALA A 90 -2.37 13.26 -0.07
CA ALA A 90 -2.18 11.88 -0.50
C ALA A 90 -3.49 11.13 -0.81
N VAL A 91 -4.66 11.68 -0.45
CA VAL A 91 -5.95 11.15 -0.91
C VAL A 91 -6.34 11.62 -2.32
N ASP A 92 -5.62 12.59 -2.89
CA ASP A 92 -5.90 13.12 -4.22
C ASP A 92 -5.51 12.09 -5.31
N PRO A 93 -6.48 11.56 -6.10
CA PRO A 93 -6.21 10.57 -7.15
C PRO A 93 -5.20 11.06 -8.19
N ARG A 94 -5.18 12.37 -8.46
CA ARG A 94 -4.46 12.97 -9.59
C ARG A 94 -2.95 12.86 -9.44
N ILE A 95 -2.46 12.89 -8.20
CA ILE A 95 -1.05 12.66 -7.88
C ILE A 95 -0.67 11.23 -8.27
N TRP A 96 -1.47 10.26 -7.88
CA TRP A 96 -1.14 8.86 -8.08
C TRP A 96 -1.27 8.44 -9.54
N THR A 97 -2.26 8.96 -10.27
CA THR A 97 -2.37 8.74 -11.71
C THR A 97 -1.17 9.33 -12.45
N TYR A 98 -0.70 10.53 -12.09
CA TYR A 98 0.54 11.08 -12.63
C TYR A 98 1.74 10.17 -12.35
N LEU A 99 1.92 9.76 -11.09
CA LEU A 99 3.07 8.95 -10.68
C LEU A 99 3.07 7.56 -11.34
N THR A 100 1.92 6.92 -11.54
CA THR A 100 1.83 5.60 -12.17
C THR A 100 2.02 5.63 -13.68
N HIS A 101 1.54 6.67 -14.36
CA HIS A 101 1.57 6.76 -15.82
C HIS A 101 2.81 7.45 -16.38
N VAL A 102 3.41 8.37 -15.61
CA VAL A 102 4.50 9.22 -16.09
C VAL A 102 5.81 8.87 -15.38
N VAL A 103 5.85 9.05 -14.06
CA VAL A 103 7.10 8.98 -13.29
C VAL A 103 7.62 7.56 -13.11
N TYR A 104 6.74 6.63 -12.75
CA TYR A 104 7.07 5.24 -12.44
C TYR A 104 6.48 4.26 -13.45
N ARG A 105 6.26 4.69 -14.70
CA ARG A 105 5.63 3.89 -15.75
C ARG A 105 6.35 2.57 -15.99
N GLU A 106 7.68 2.59 -15.99
CA GLU A 106 8.53 1.41 -16.23
C GLU A 106 8.37 0.38 -15.11
N TYR A 107 8.43 0.82 -13.86
CA TYR A 107 8.13 -0.02 -12.70
C TYR A 107 6.72 -0.63 -12.80
N MET A 108 5.73 0.19 -13.16
CA MET A 108 4.34 -0.25 -13.28
C MET A 108 4.15 -1.30 -14.38
N ALA A 109 4.81 -1.11 -15.53
CA ALA A 109 4.78 -2.05 -16.64
C ALA A 109 5.43 -3.39 -16.26
N VAL A 110 6.66 -3.37 -15.74
CA VAL A 110 7.38 -4.57 -15.32
C VAL A 110 6.60 -5.35 -14.24
N ARG A 111 6.05 -4.64 -13.26
CA ARG A 111 5.40 -5.24 -12.10
C ARG A 111 4.03 -5.83 -12.43
N TRP A 112 3.23 -5.17 -13.26
CA TRP A 112 1.81 -5.48 -13.43
C TRP A 112 1.43 -5.96 -14.83
N LEU A 113 2.19 -5.62 -15.87
CA LEU A 113 1.84 -5.87 -17.27
C LEU A 113 2.65 -7.01 -17.92
N SER A 114 3.44 -7.74 -17.15
CA SER A 114 4.27 -8.86 -17.64
C SER A 114 3.49 -10.10 -18.10
N ARG A 115 2.15 -10.12 -17.95
CA ARG A 115 1.29 -11.22 -18.41
C ARG A 115 0.80 -10.98 -19.84
N ALA A 116 0.59 -12.06 -20.59
CA ALA A 116 0.13 -12.02 -21.98
C ALA A 116 -1.18 -11.21 -22.15
N GLU A 117 -2.16 -11.45 -21.29
CA GLU A 117 -3.42 -10.69 -21.26
C GLU A 117 -3.46 -9.69 -20.11
N THR A 118 -3.79 -8.44 -20.43
CA THR A 118 -4.00 -7.38 -19.44
C THR A 118 -5.47 -7.30 -19.08
N ALA A 119 -5.83 -7.85 -17.93
CA ALA A 119 -7.18 -7.74 -17.39
C ALA A 119 -7.47 -6.30 -16.93
N ARG A 120 -8.74 -5.91 -16.95
CA ARG A 120 -9.22 -4.61 -16.42
C ARG A 120 -8.73 -4.34 -14.99
N GLY A 121 -8.76 -5.37 -14.13
CA GLY A 121 -8.29 -5.27 -12.74
C GLY A 121 -6.80 -4.96 -12.61
N THR A 122 -5.99 -5.28 -13.61
CA THR A 122 -4.57 -4.91 -13.67
C THR A 122 -4.42 -3.42 -13.94
N LEU A 123 -5.14 -2.88 -14.93
CA LEU A 123 -5.10 -1.44 -15.25
C LEU A 123 -5.73 -0.57 -14.16
N GLN A 124 -6.70 -1.07 -13.41
CA GLN A 124 -7.23 -0.37 -12.24
C GLN A 124 -6.15 0.02 -11.21
N ARG A 125 -4.99 -0.68 -11.19
CA ARG A 125 -3.85 -0.35 -10.31
C ARG A 125 -3.13 0.95 -10.68
N TYR A 126 -3.43 1.54 -11.84
CA TYR A 126 -2.89 2.83 -12.25
C TYR A 126 -3.70 4.02 -11.71
N PHE A 127 -4.88 3.78 -11.14
CA PHE A 127 -5.81 4.82 -10.67
C PHE A 127 -6.14 4.64 -9.19
N ALA A 128 -6.62 5.70 -8.52
CA ALA A 128 -6.93 5.65 -7.09
C ALA A 128 -7.96 6.69 -6.61
N SER A 129 -9.26 6.44 -6.80
CA SER A 129 -10.34 7.40 -6.45
C SER A 129 -11.03 7.12 -5.12
N THR A 130 -10.65 6.05 -4.42
CA THR A 130 -11.18 5.73 -3.08
C THR A 130 -10.06 5.25 -2.17
N ASN A 131 -10.25 5.28 -0.85
CA ASN A 131 -9.27 4.73 0.12
C ASN A 131 -8.86 3.30 -0.23
N ARG A 132 -9.83 2.47 -0.64
CA ARG A 132 -9.56 1.09 -1.06
C ARG A 132 -8.69 1.02 -2.31
N GLU A 133 -8.89 1.93 -3.25
CA GLU A 133 -8.07 1.99 -4.47
C GLU A 133 -6.68 2.55 -4.20
N LEU A 134 -6.50 3.48 -3.24
CA LEU A 134 -5.18 3.96 -2.82
C LEU A 134 -4.28 2.82 -2.34
N ILE A 135 -4.83 1.88 -1.56
CA ILE A 135 -4.09 0.70 -1.07
C ILE A 135 -3.82 -0.35 -2.18
N ARG A 136 -4.51 -0.25 -3.32
CA ARG A 136 -4.36 -1.17 -4.47
C ARG A 136 -3.56 -0.59 -5.62
N ASN A 137 -3.48 0.73 -5.70
CA ASN A 137 -2.72 1.47 -6.69
C ASN A 137 -1.23 1.14 -6.58
N GLY A 138 -0.55 0.97 -7.70
CA GLY A 138 0.81 0.44 -7.73
C GLY A 138 1.86 1.31 -7.05
N ILE A 139 1.64 2.63 -6.95
CA ILE A 139 2.55 3.57 -6.29
C ILE A 139 1.96 4.10 -4.98
N ALA A 140 0.68 4.49 -4.98
CA ALA A 140 0.06 5.06 -3.78
C ALA A 140 0.14 4.09 -2.60
N ARG A 141 -0.05 2.78 -2.84
CA ARG A 141 0.06 1.76 -1.78
C ARG A 141 1.41 1.77 -1.09
N LEU A 142 2.50 1.99 -1.84
CA LEU A 142 3.86 2.04 -1.30
C LEU A 142 4.03 3.24 -0.38
N TRP A 143 3.49 4.40 -0.77
CA TRP A 143 3.48 5.58 0.09
C TRP A 143 2.65 5.36 1.36
N TRP A 144 1.42 4.84 1.23
CA TRP A 144 0.54 4.59 2.39
C TRP A 144 1.11 3.54 3.34
N TYR A 145 1.72 2.47 2.82
CA TYR A 145 2.40 1.47 3.66
C TYR A 145 3.52 2.12 4.47
N GLY A 146 4.39 2.89 3.82
CA GLY A 146 5.45 3.62 4.51
C GLY A 146 4.90 4.64 5.50
N TYR A 147 3.93 5.46 5.11
CA TYR A 147 3.36 6.51 5.96
C TYR A 147 2.66 5.96 7.20
N LEU A 148 1.80 4.95 7.04
CA LEU A 148 0.98 4.39 8.12
C LEU A 148 1.80 3.58 9.13
N THR A 149 2.96 3.08 8.75
CA THR A 149 3.82 2.27 9.64
C THR A 149 5.11 2.97 10.06
N TYR A 150 5.43 4.13 9.48
CA TYR A 150 6.57 4.93 9.90
C TYR A 150 6.37 5.52 11.29
N ASP A 151 7.35 5.25 12.16
CA ASP A 151 7.37 5.70 13.54
C ASP A 151 8.78 6.20 13.89
N ALA A 152 8.91 7.52 14.04
CA ALA A 152 10.20 8.16 14.30
C ALA A 152 10.74 7.91 15.71
N THR A 153 9.96 7.29 16.60
CA THR A 153 10.37 7.00 17.97
C THR A 153 11.13 5.68 18.11
N ARG A 154 11.13 4.84 17.05
CA ARG A 154 11.87 3.58 16.99
C ARG A 154 13.31 3.80 16.52
N ASP A 155 14.20 2.89 16.93
CA ASP A 155 15.58 2.83 16.44
C ASP A 155 15.62 2.69 14.91
N GLU A 156 14.77 1.82 14.38
CA GLU A 156 14.55 1.63 12.95
C GLU A 156 13.14 2.14 12.56
N PRO A 157 12.99 3.38 12.05
CA PRO A 157 11.67 4.00 11.87
C PRO A 157 10.72 3.30 10.90
N TYR A 158 11.24 2.40 10.06
CA TYR A 158 10.46 1.60 9.11
C TYR A 158 10.38 0.12 9.49
N GLU A 159 10.73 -0.27 10.73
CA GLU A 159 10.64 -1.65 11.22
C GLU A 159 9.25 -2.26 11.00
N LEU A 160 8.20 -1.49 11.31
CA LEU A 160 6.82 -1.95 11.09
C LEU A 160 6.45 -2.01 9.61
N THR A 161 7.08 -1.22 8.74
CA THR A 161 6.90 -1.33 7.29
C THR A 161 7.44 -2.67 6.79
N ASP A 162 8.63 -3.06 7.26
CA ASP A 162 9.22 -4.35 6.95
C ASP A 162 8.35 -5.49 7.46
N PHE A 163 7.86 -5.38 8.70
CA PHE A 163 7.01 -6.41 9.29
C PHE A 163 5.66 -6.56 8.60
N LEU A 164 4.98 -5.44 8.32
CA LEU A 164 3.72 -5.42 7.58
C LEU A 164 3.85 -6.12 6.22
N LEU A 165 4.94 -5.87 5.51
CA LEU A 165 5.16 -6.36 4.16
C LEU A 165 5.88 -7.71 4.10
N SER A 166 6.40 -8.21 5.23
CA SER A 166 7.00 -9.55 5.31
C SER A 166 5.99 -10.67 5.03
N ASN A 167 4.69 -10.40 5.20
CA ASN A 167 3.61 -11.31 4.85
C ASN A 167 2.41 -10.55 4.27
N GLN A 168 2.08 -10.80 3.00
CA GLN A 168 0.98 -10.11 2.30
C GLN A 168 -0.38 -10.26 3.00
N ASN A 169 -0.60 -11.37 3.73
CA ASN A 169 -1.84 -11.54 4.48
C ASN A 169 -1.94 -10.57 5.66
N ILE A 170 -0.82 -10.13 6.25
CA ILE A 170 -0.81 -9.12 7.32
C ILE A 170 -1.24 -7.77 6.74
N ALA A 171 -0.61 -7.36 5.64
CA ALA A 171 -1.00 -6.14 4.92
C ALA A 171 -2.48 -6.18 4.52
N GLN A 172 -2.97 -7.30 3.97
CA GLN A 172 -4.38 -7.44 3.61
C GLN A 172 -5.31 -7.42 4.84
N ALA A 173 -4.91 -8.06 5.95
CA ALA A 173 -5.71 -8.15 7.15
C ALA A 173 -5.85 -6.81 7.87
N LEU A 174 -4.78 -6.03 7.94
CA LEU A 174 -4.70 -4.83 8.77
C LEU A 174 -4.89 -3.53 7.98
N LEU A 175 -4.48 -3.46 6.70
CA LEU A 175 -4.52 -2.22 5.91
C LEU A 175 -5.58 -2.17 4.82
N GLU A 176 -5.98 -3.29 4.20
CA GLU A 176 -7.01 -3.27 3.15
C GLU A 176 -8.45 -3.11 3.72
N ARG A 177 -8.57 -2.58 4.95
CA ARG A 177 -9.81 -2.45 5.71
C ARG A 177 -9.87 -1.07 6.36
N LYS A 178 -11.09 -0.57 6.60
CA LYS A 178 -11.34 0.78 7.14
C LYS A 178 -10.57 1.10 8.44
N LEU A 179 -10.31 0.11 9.29
CA LEU A 179 -9.57 0.30 10.54
C LEU A 179 -8.08 0.61 10.32
N GLY A 180 -7.50 0.17 9.19
CA GLY A 180 -6.12 0.45 8.83
C GLY A 180 -5.83 1.93 8.54
N ASP A 181 -6.89 2.73 8.33
CA ASP A 181 -6.78 4.18 8.12
C ASP A 181 -6.40 4.92 9.44
N ASN A 182 -6.64 4.31 10.61
CA ASN A 182 -6.17 4.83 11.88
C ASN A 182 -4.71 4.39 12.14
N LYS A 183 -3.77 5.30 11.86
CA LYS A 183 -2.33 5.08 12.01
C LYS A 183 -1.94 4.58 13.41
N GLN A 184 -2.48 5.19 14.47
CA GLN A 184 -2.09 4.82 15.85
C GLN A 184 -2.55 3.39 16.19
N TRP A 185 -3.78 3.05 15.81
CA TRP A 185 -4.31 1.71 16.02
C TRP A 185 -3.53 0.67 15.22
N LEU A 186 -3.19 0.96 13.96
CA LEU A 186 -2.39 0.08 13.12
C LEU A 186 -1.01 -0.19 13.74
N ILE A 187 -0.31 0.86 14.19
CA ILE A 187 0.99 0.73 14.86
C ILE A 187 0.85 -0.15 16.11
N ASN A 188 -0.16 0.09 16.95
CA ASN A 188 -0.40 -0.73 18.14
C ASN A 188 -0.63 -2.21 17.78
N MET A 189 -1.48 -2.49 16.78
CA MET A 189 -1.75 -3.85 16.34
C MET A 189 -0.50 -4.54 15.77
N LEU A 190 0.27 -3.85 14.93
CA LEU A 190 1.52 -4.38 14.38
C LEU A 190 2.55 -4.64 15.47
N ASP A 191 2.69 -3.73 16.44
CA ASP A 191 3.55 -3.90 17.62
C ASP A 191 3.20 -5.17 18.40
N ILE A 192 1.90 -5.38 18.66
CA ILE A 192 1.41 -6.52 19.43
C ILE A 192 1.68 -7.83 18.68
N VAL A 193 1.34 -7.89 17.39
CA VAL A 193 1.62 -9.08 16.57
C VAL A 193 3.13 -9.32 16.49
N PHE A 194 3.93 -8.26 16.34
CA PHE A 194 5.39 -8.35 16.30
C PHE A 194 5.98 -8.87 17.62
N LYS A 195 5.47 -8.39 18.75
CA LYS A 195 5.87 -8.81 20.11
C LYS A 195 5.60 -10.30 20.35
N TYR A 196 4.45 -10.79 19.91
CA TYR A 196 4.00 -12.16 20.23
C TYR A 196 4.30 -13.20 19.15
N LYS A 197 4.81 -12.82 17.97
CA LYS A 197 5.05 -13.76 16.87
C LYS A 197 6.00 -14.92 17.21
N ASN A 198 6.93 -14.73 18.15
CA ASN A 198 7.87 -15.76 18.58
C ASN A 198 7.30 -16.58 19.75
N ASP A 199 6.49 -15.95 20.61
CA ASP A 199 5.78 -16.66 21.67
C ASP A 199 4.72 -17.60 21.08
N TYR A 200 4.07 -17.21 19.98
CA TYR A 200 3.04 -17.99 19.30
C TYR A 200 3.24 -17.95 17.78
N PRO A 201 4.14 -18.76 17.21
CA PRO A 201 4.43 -18.76 15.77
C PRO A 201 3.21 -19.05 14.89
N GLU A 202 2.19 -19.73 15.43
CA GLU A 202 0.94 -19.98 14.73
C GLU A 202 0.23 -18.68 14.32
N ILE A 203 0.47 -17.55 15.00
CA ILE A 203 -0.04 -16.23 14.61
C ILE A 203 0.37 -15.89 13.17
N MET A 204 1.60 -16.26 12.79
CA MET A 204 2.19 -15.87 11.50
C MET A 204 1.76 -16.78 10.33
N ILE A 205 1.03 -17.86 10.62
CA ILE A 205 0.47 -18.75 9.60
C ILE A 205 -0.60 -17.99 8.82
N SER A 206 -0.49 -17.97 7.49
CA SER A 206 -1.39 -17.22 6.58
C SER A 206 -2.88 -17.45 6.84
N ASN A 207 -3.30 -18.67 7.15
CA ASN A 207 -4.69 -18.95 7.48
C ASN A 207 -5.12 -18.28 8.80
N ASN A 208 -4.24 -18.30 9.81
CA ASN A 208 -4.51 -17.68 11.10
C ASN A 208 -4.54 -16.15 11.01
N ILE A 209 -3.71 -15.53 10.17
CA ILE A 209 -3.78 -14.09 9.89
C ILE A 209 -5.14 -13.72 9.26
N LYS A 210 -5.63 -14.52 8.31
CA LYS A 210 -6.98 -14.31 7.72
C LYS A 210 -8.07 -14.45 8.78
N GLU A 211 -7.91 -15.39 9.70
CA GLU A 211 -8.82 -15.58 10.84
C GLU A 211 -8.77 -14.44 11.86
N LEU A 212 -7.59 -13.88 12.16
CA LEU A 212 -7.44 -12.65 12.94
C LEU A 212 -8.20 -11.51 12.28
N ALA A 213 -8.05 -11.38 10.97
CA ALA A 213 -8.78 -10.39 10.21
C ALA A 213 -10.31 -10.61 10.39
N LYS A 214 -10.82 -11.82 10.20
CA LYS A 214 -12.26 -12.10 10.43
C LYS A 214 -12.70 -11.72 11.85
N TYR A 215 -11.86 -12.04 12.85
CA TYR A 215 -12.13 -11.68 14.25
C TYR A 215 -12.23 -10.17 14.45
N LEU A 216 -11.26 -9.40 13.92
CA LEU A 216 -11.28 -7.93 13.95
C LEU A 216 -12.56 -7.36 13.33
N ASN A 217 -12.97 -7.86 12.15
CA ASN A 217 -14.20 -7.38 11.51
C ASN A 217 -15.45 -7.70 12.32
N PHE A 218 -15.55 -8.91 12.87
CA PHE A 218 -16.69 -9.31 13.68
C PHE A 218 -16.77 -8.46 14.96
N SER A 219 -15.65 -8.27 15.65
CA SER A 219 -15.58 -7.47 16.86
C SER A 219 -15.79 -5.98 16.61
N GLY A 220 -15.40 -5.47 15.43
CA GLY A 220 -15.68 -4.08 15.03
C GLY A 220 -17.17 -3.73 14.91
N GLY A 221 -18.06 -4.73 14.88
CA GLY A 221 -19.50 -4.52 14.92
C GLY A 221 -20.07 -4.22 16.32
N VAL A 222 -19.31 -4.52 17.37
CA VAL A 222 -19.74 -4.38 18.78
C VAL A 222 -18.74 -3.60 19.64
N THR A 223 -17.57 -3.29 19.10
CA THR A 223 -16.50 -2.55 19.78
C THR A 223 -15.87 -1.56 18.80
N VAL A 224 -15.68 -0.32 19.26
CA VAL A 224 -14.97 0.72 18.51
C VAL A 224 -13.47 0.47 18.65
N LEU A 225 -12.95 -0.44 17.81
CA LEU A 225 -11.59 -0.97 17.93
C LEU A 225 -10.50 0.10 17.83
N ASP A 226 -10.75 1.15 17.05
CA ASP A 226 -9.85 2.29 16.81
C ASP A 226 -9.78 3.28 17.98
N CYS A 227 -10.64 3.13 18.99
CA CYS A 227 -10.57 3.88 20.26
C CYS A 227 -9.89 3.09 21.40
N LEU A 228 -9.48 1.84 21.16
CA LEU A 228 -8.80 1.05 22.18
C LEU A 228 -7.42 1.62 22.50
N SER A 229 -7.07 1.65 23.79
CA SER A 229 -5.68 1.87 24.22
C SER A 229 -4.78 0.72 23.76
N LYS A 230 -3.45 0.90 23.82
CA LYS A 230 -2.50 -0.17 23.49
C LYS A 230 -2.74 -1.42 24.34
N ASP A 231 -2.89 -1.28 25.66
CA ASP A 231 -3.16 -2.38 26.59
C ASP A 231 -4.50 -3.08 26.33
N ALA A 232 -5.54 -2.31 25.99
CA ALA A 232 -6.84 -2.87 25.64
C ALA A 232 -6.80 -3.63 24.30
N THR A 233 -6.03 -3.12 23.33
CA THR A 233 -5.77 -3.76 22.05
C THR A 233 -4.99 -5.06 22.23
N GLU A 234 -3.99 -5.06 23.13
CA GLU A 234 -3.20 -6.25 23.48
C GLU A 234 -4.06 -7.30 24.18
N SER A 235 -4.88 -6.89 25.15
CA SER A 235 -5.84 -7.77 25.83
C SER A 235 -6.85 -8.37 24.85
N PHE A 236 -7.33 -7.57 23.90
CA PHE A 236 -8.22 -8.02 22.83
C PHE A 236 -7.54 -9.07 21.93
N PHE A 237 -6.29 -8.81 21.54
CA PHE A 237 -5.50 -9.73 20.73
C PHE A 237 -5.23 -11.06 21.45
N LEU A 238 -4.84 -11.02 22.72
CA LEU A 238 -4.57 -12.22 23.51
C LEU A 238 -5.83 -13.07 23.75
N LYS A 239 -7.01 -12.45 23.87
CA LYS A 239 -8.29 -13.19 23.88
C LYS A 239 -8.50 -13.98 22.59
N TRP A 240 -8.11 -13.43 21.44
CA TRP A 240 -8.16 -14.16 20.17
C TRP A 240 -7.18 -15.34 20.15
N VAL A 241 -5.94 -15.13 20.59
CA VAL A 241 -4.92 -16.18 20.71
C VAL A 241 -5.43 -17.34 21.59
N GLN A 242 -5.99 -17.02 22.76
CA GLN A 242 -6.59 -18.00 23.67
C GLN A 242 -7.76 -18.74 23.03
N LYS A 243 -8.68 -18.03 22.34
CA LYS A 243 -9.81 -18.66 21.64
C LYS A 243 -9.37 -19.62 20.54
N LYS A 244 -8.23 -19.36 19.89
CA LYS A 244 -7.65 -20.26 18.89
C LYS A 244 -6.87 -21.43 19.50
N GLY A 245 -6.59 -21.39 20.81
CA GLY A 245 -5.87 -22.44 21.52
C GLY A 245 -4.39 -22.53 21.13
N PHE A 246 -3.79 -21.42 20.67
CA PHE A 246 -2.36 -21.40 20.37
C PHE A 246 -1.55 -21.57 21.65
N LYS A 247 -0.52 -22.40 21.57
CA LYS A 247 0.34 -22.69 22.72
C LYS A 247 1.55 -21.79 22.67
N LYS A 248 1.94 -21.27 23.83
CA LYS A 248 3.17 -20.50 23.92
C LYS A 248 4.34 -21.45 23.68
N GLU A 249 5.25 -21.13 22.76
CA GLU A 249 6.49 -21.89 22.62
C GLU A 249 7.30 -21.76 23.91
N GLU A 250 7.69 -22.91 24.46
CA GLU A 250 8.64 -22.94 25.56
C GLU A 250 10.01 -22.64 24.97
N VAL A 251 10.61 -21.52 25.37
CA VAL A 251 12.00 -21.23 25.03
C VAL A 251 12.85 -22.30 25.70
N LEU A 252 13.34 -23.27 24.92
CA LEU A 252 14.43 -24.14 25.33
C LEU A 252 15.65 -23.24 25.53
N VAL A 253 15.89 -22.82 26.76
CA VAL A 253 17.16 -22.21 27.15
C VAL A 253 18.19 -23.33 27.11
N ILE A 254 18.94 -23.40 26.01
CA ILE A 254 20.13 -24.25 25.86
C ILE A 254 21.34 -23.42 26.31
#